data_AF-A0A517SFZ1-F1
#
_entry.id   AF-A0A517SFZ1-F1
#
_cell.length_a   1.000
_cell.length_b   1.000
_cell.length_c   1.000
_cell.angle_alpha   90.00
_cell.angle_beta   90.00
_cell.angle_gamma   90.00
#
_symmetry.space_group_name_H-M   'P 1'
#
loop_
_entity.id
_entity.type
_entity.pdbx_description
1 polymer ?
#
loop_
_entity_poly.entity_id
_entity_poly.type
_entity_poly.pdbx_seq_one_letter_code
_entity_poly.pdbx_strand_id
1 'polypeptide(L)'
;MNHPPFNSPERSPGITRRSLLAATGALFVGVRGAHTQANERPRAFSPDPVLLEWSTSVRGASTRHTRLRIYSSGLLESWPVGRGNCQREHRTPEEARRLSASLAAAIRDASLTSEAIDSDLREQSRRTGLSFLIQDADDSVLQVLDETTRLEIRCPAPPLLAERFPEAGKLQEFVRLERQLCNLSCIVLCGGQDAAELICRQANDGLKSEHPHATPWTTGDLMMVRSSLDGGRFVQFRREHDAAEQWTTCVMESPGRAPRVTVIPPASLAR
;
A
#
# COMPACT_ATOMS: atom_id res chain seq x y z
N MET A 1 61.54 9.58 -9.21
CA MET A 1 60.54 9.72 -8.14
C MET A 1 60.15 8.31 -7.72
N ASN A 2 60.53 7.91 -6.50
CA ASN A 2 60.39 6.55 -5.99
C ASN A 2 59.05 6.41 -5.26
N HIS A 3 58.21 5.45 -5.69
CA HIS A 3 57.01 5.05 -4.94
C HIS A 3 57.38 4.06 -3.83
N PRO A 4 56.85 4.20 -2.60
CA PRO A 4 57.02 3.22 -1.54
C PRO A 4 56.02 2.04 -1.68
N PRO A 5 56.36 0.86 -1.14
CA PRO A 5 55.53 -0.33 -1.26
C PRO A 5 54.36 -0.37 -0.26
N PHE A 6 53.26 -0.97 -0.72
CA PHE A 6 52.05 -1.30 0.01
C PHE A 6 52.31 -2.34 1.11
N ASN A 7 51.96 -2.02 2.36
CA ASN A 7 51.85 -2.99 3.45
C ASN A 7 50.39 -3.45 3.58
N SER A 8 50.17 -4.77 3.49
CA SER A 8 48.89 -5.41 3.84
C SER A 8 48.93 -5.90 5.29
N PRO A 9 47.93 -5.59 6.14
CA PRO A 9 47.79 -6.27 7.41
C PRO A 9 46.84 -7.48 7.29
N GLU A 10 47.46 -8.64 7.53
CA GLU A 10 47.06 -9.70 8.46
C GLU A 10 45.60 -10.19 8.52
N ARG A 11 45.51 -11.49 8.27
CA ARG A 11 44.36 -12.38 8.46
C ARG A 11 44.11 -12.60 9.96
N SER A 12 42.86 -12.45 10.39
CA SER A 12 42.38 -12.98 11.68
C SER A 12 41.54 -14.25 11.47
N PRO A 13 41.66 -15.26 12.35
CA PRO A 13 41.09 -16.59 12.14
C PRO A 13 39.70 -16.79 12.77
N GLY A 14 38.91 -17.61 12.07
CA GLY A 14 38.09 -18.72 12.62
C GLY A 14 37.18 -18.46 13.82
N ILE A 15 35.87 -18.33 13.57
CA ILE A 15 34.83 -18.62 14.55
C ILE A 15 34.06 -19.86 14.10
N THR A 16 34.26 -20.94 14.85
CA THR A 16 33.65 -22.26 14.73
C THR A 16 32.18 -22.29 15.14
N ARG A 17 31.37 -23.01 14.34
CA ARG A 17 29.99 -23.41 14.62
C ARG A 17 29.90 -24.40 15.80
N ARG A 18 29.00 -24.13 16.75
CA ARG A 18 28.30 -25.08 17.64
C ARG A 18 26.86 -24.56 17.74
N SER A 19 25.85 -25.19 17.11
CA SER A 19 25.11 -26.38 17.57
C SER A 19 24.67 -26.31 19.04
N LEU A 20 23.40 -25.98 19.27
CA LEU A 20 22.66 -26.38 20.46
C LEU A 20 21.15 -26.46 20.13
N LEU A 21 20.63 -27.65 20.36
CA LEU A 21 19.27 -28.13 20.14
C LEU A 21 18.75 -28.54 21.53
N ALA A 22 17.44 -28.34 21.73
CA ALA A 22 16.57 -28.94 22.75
C ALA A 22 16.71 -28.48 24.22
N ALA A 23 15.60 -27.93 24.74
CA ALA A 23 15.11 -28.26 26.08
C ALA A 23 13.57 -28.19 26.09
N THR A 24 12.98 -29.38 26.09
CA THR A 24 11.62 -29.72 26.52
C THR A 24 11.39 -29.32 27.98
N GLY A 25 10.18 -28.84 28.31
CA GLY A 25 9.77 -28.56 29.68
C GLY A 25 8.26 -28.43 29.81
N ALA A 26 7.59 -29.58 29.92
CA ALA A 26 6.19 -29.66 30.30
C ALA A 26 6.05 -29.44 31.82
N LEU A 27 5.09 -28.61 32.22
CA LEU A 27 4.54 -28.60 33.57
C LEU A 27 3.01 -28.58 33.47
N PHE A 28 2.44 -29.79 33.60
CA PHE A 28 1.04 -30.03 33.88
C PHE A 28 0.85 -29.94 35.41
N VAL A 29 0.00 -29.03 35.87
CA VAL A 29 -0.58 -29.07 37.21
C VAL A 29 -2.08 -28.94 37.06
N GLY A 30 -2.79 -29.98 37.52
CA GLY A 30 -4.22 -30.12 37.36
C GLY A 30 -5.04 -29.25 38.31
N VAL A 31 -6.20 -28.82 37.81
CA VAL A 31 -7.34 -28.42 38.64
C VAL A 31 -8.57 -29.15 38.11
N ARG A 32 -9.09 -30.08 38.93
CA ARG A 32 -10.38 -30.74 38.75
C ARG A 32 -11.48 -29.76 39.15
N GLY A 33 -12.29 -29.34 38.17
CA GLY A 33 -13.55 -28.64 38.38
C GLY A 33 -14.53 -29.04 37.27
N ALA A 34 -15.37 -30.04 37.55
CA ALA A 34 -16.37 -30.53 36.61
C ALA A 34 -17.58 -29.59 36.62
N HIS A 35 -17.57 -28.60 35.74
CA HIS A 35 -18.79 -27.98 35.21
C HIS A 35 -19.01 -28.57 33.82
N THR A 36 -20.05 -29.38 33.67
CA THR A 36 -20.61 -29.78 32.37
C THR A 36 -21.18 -28.54 31.68
N GLN A 37 -20.31 -27.77 31.03
CA GLN A 37 -20.73 -26.83 29.99
C GLN A 37 -21.30 -27.62 28.83
N ALA A 38 -22.52 -27.26 28.43
CA ALA A 38 -23.12 -27.76 27.21
C ALA A 38 -22.13 -27.59 26.06
N ASN A 39 -21.90 -28.70 25.36
CA ASN A 39 -20.96 -28.82 24.26
C ASN A 39 -21.54 -28.05 23.05
N GLU A 40 -21.47 -26.71 23.11
CA GLU A 40 -21.71 -25.86 21.95
C GLU A 40 -20.65 -26.24 20.91
N ARG A 41 -21.09 -27.00 19.90
CA ARG A 41 -20.27 -27.25 18.71
C ARG A 41 -19.73 -25.90 18.25
N PRO A 42 -18.42 -25.76 18.01
CA PRO A 42 -17.86 -24.53 17.46
C PRO A 42 -18.68 -24.17 16.23
N ARG A 43 -19.36 -23.02 16.26
CA ARG A 43 -20.09 -22.52 15.09
C ARG A 43 -19.09 -22.53 13.95
N ALA A 44 -19.43 -23.23 12.86
CA ALA A 44 -18.60 -23.24 11.67
C ALA A 44 -18.33 -21.77 11.31
N PHE A 45 -17.04 -21.41 11.27
CA PHE A 45 -16.61 -20.07 10.86
C PHE A 45 -17.12 -19.86 9.44
N SER A 46 -18.22 -19.11 9.29
CA SER A 46 -18.60 -18.62 7.97
C SER A 46 -17.47 -17.69 7.53
N PRO A 47 -16.76 -17.98 6.43
CA PRO A 47 -15.73 -17.08 5.95
C PRO A 47 -16.39 -15.73 5.66
N ASP A 48 -15.83 -14.68 6.22
CA ASP A 48 -16.26 -13.31 5.94
C ASP A 48 -16.14 -13.06 4.43
N PRO A 49 -17.21 -12.65 3.73
CA PRO A 49 -17.14 -12.45 2.29
C PRO A 49 -16.21 -11.28 1.94
N VAL A 50 -15.36 -11.49 0.94
CA VAL A 50 -14.58 -10.41 0.32
C VAL A 50 -15.55 -9.54 -0.46
N LEU A 51 -15.58 -8.24 -0.18
CA LEU A 51 -16.37 -7.26 -0.92
C LEU A 51 -15.58 -6.68 -2.09
N LEU A 52 -14.30 -6.46 -1.88
CA LEU A 52 -13.44 -5.79 -2.83
C LEU A 52 -12.04 -6.40 -2.84
N GLU A 53 -11.52 -6.58 -4.04
CA GLU A 53 -10.12 -6.90 -4.27
C GLU A 53 -9.52 -5.91 -5.27
N TRP A 54 -8.39 -5.31 -4.91
CA TRP A 54 -7.60 -4.48 -5.80
C TRP A 54 -6.23 -5.11 -5.97
N SER A 55 -5.73 -5.13 -7.20
CA SER A 55 -4.37 -5.54 -7.48
C SER A 55 -3.76 -4.78 -8.64
N THR A 56 -2.45 -4.57 -8.56
CA THR A 56 -1.64 -4.16 -9.72
C THR A 56 -0.97 -5.39 -10.28
N SER A 57 -1.07 -5.62 -11.60
CA SER A 57 -0.53 -6.80 -12.25
C SER A 57 0.46 -6.45 -13.36
N VAL A 58 1.70 -6.90 -13.19
CA VAL A 58 2.70 -6.90 -14.27
C VAL A 58 2.46 -8.12 -15.17
N ARG A 59 2.32 -7.88 -16.48
CA ARG A 59 2.18 -8.97 -17.45
C ARG A 59 3.40 -9.90 -17.38
N GLY A 60 3.18 -11.17 -17.06
CA GLY A 60 4.26 -12.18 -16.98
C GLY A 60 5.05 -12.26 -15.67
N ALA A 61 4.75 -11.43 -14.65
CA ALA A 61 5.34 -11.58 -13.33
C ALA A 61 4.35 -12.25 -12.35
N SER A 62 4.72 -13.39 -11.78
CA SER A 62 3.87 -14.11 -10.81
C SER A 62 3.96 -13.58 -9.37
N THR A 63 4.85 -12.61 -9.08
CA THR A 63 5.25 -12.29 -7.69
C THR A 63 5.30 -10.80 -7.34
N ARG A 64 4.87 -9.89 -8.21
CA ARG A 64 5.07 -8.43 -8.02
C ARG A 64 3.79 -7.61 -7.96
N HIS A 65 2.80 -8.10 -7.24
CA HIS A 65 1.50 -7.44 -7.20
C HIS A 65 1.26 -6.86 -5.82
N THR A 66 0.91 -5.58 -5.75
CA THR A 66 0.22 -5.08 -4.56
C THR A 66 -1.17 -5.69 -4.60
N ARG A 67 -1.63 -6.27 -3.50
CA ARG A 67 -3.01 -6.74 -3.37
C ARG A 67 -3.62 -6.13 -2.12
N LEU A 68 -4.85 -5.65 -2.22
CA LEU A 68 -5.68 -5.26 -1.10
C LEU A 68 -6.98 -6.05 -1.18
N ARG A 69 -7.40 -6.66 -0.08
CA ARG A 69 -8.74 -7.22 0.08
C ARG A 69 -9.46 -6.52 1.20
N ILE A 70 -10.72 -6.19 0.95
CA ILE A 70 -11.63 -5.64 1.93
C ILE A 70 -12.78 -6.61 2.12
N TYR A 71 -13.00 -7.01 3.37
CA TYR A 71 -14.04 -7.95 3.75
C TYR A 71 -15.26 -7.24 4.32
N SER A 72 -16.40 -7.95 4.38
CA SER A 72 -17.67 -7.36 4.84
C SER A 72 -17.66 -6.93 6.31
N SER A 73 -16.83 -7.57 7.15
CA SER A 73 -16.60 -7.10 8.52
C SER A 73 -15.84 -5.77 8.60
N GLY A 74 -15.24 -5.31 7.51
CA GLY A 74 -14.29 -4.20 7.49
C GLY A 74 -12.84 -4.62 7.75
N LEU A 75 -12.55 -5.93 7.87
CA LEU A 75 -11.18 -6.44 7.84
C LEU A 75 -10.50 -6.05 6.53
N LEU A 76 -9.25 -5.59 6.64
CA LEU A 76 -8.38 -5.32 5.50
C LEU A 76 -7.19 -6.27 5.50
N GLU A 77 -6.89 -6.81 4.33
CA GLU A 77 -5.66 -7.57 4.08
C GLU A 77 -4.86 -6.91 2.97
N SER A 78 -3.61 -6.56 3.25
CA SER A 78 -2.68 -5.99 2.27
C SER A 78 -1.47 -6.89 2.07
N TRP A 79 -1.11 -7.13 0.81
CA TRP A 79 0.10 -7.81 0.39
C TRP A 79 0.97 -6.82 -0.38
N PRO A 80 2.06 -6.32 0.21
CA PRO A 80 2.99 -5.46 -0.49
C PRO A 80 3.85 -6.27 -1.47
N VAL A 81 4.30 -5.61 -2.53
CA VAL A 81 5.20 -6.19 -3.54
C VAL A 81 6.43 -6.83 -2.89
N GLY A 82 6.75 -8.06 -3.29
CA GLY A 82 7.99 -8.74 -2.93
C GLY A 82 8.02 -9.36 -1.53
N ARG A 83 6.96 -9.24 -0.71
CA ARG A 83 6.84 -9.96 0.57
C ARG A 83 5.67 -10.94 0.49
N GLY A 84 5.95 -12.22 0.72
CA GLY A 84 4.91 -13.25 0.81
C GLY A 84 4.01 -13.14 2.06
N ASN A 85 4.24 -12.15 2.93
CA ASN A 85 3.50 -12.01 4.19
C ASN A 85 2.36 -10.99 4.02
N CYS A 86 1.13 -11.47 4.21
CA CYS A 86 -0.06 -10.65 4.38
C CYS A 86 0.05 -9.82 5.65
N GLN A 87 -0.30 -8.54 5.58
CA GLN A 87 -0.62 -7.74 6.75
C GLN A 87 -2.13 -7.64 6.91
N ARG A 88 -2.62 -7.79 8.14
CA ARG A 88 -4.04 -7.74 8.48
C ARG A 88 -4.28 -6.59 9.43
N GLU A 89 -5.30 -5.80 9.18
CA GLU A 89 -5.68 -4.71 10.07
C GLU A 89 -7.19 -4.77 10.36
N HIS A 90 -7.51 -4.70 11.65
CA HIS A 90 -8.89 -4.70 12.16
C HIS A 90 -9.30 -3.33 12.72
N ARG A 91 -8.35 -2.40 12.90
CA ARG A 91 -8.54 -1.11 13.59
C ARG A 91 -9.02 0.03 12.69
N THR A 92 -9.16 -0.20 11.38
CA THR A 92 -9.73 0.78 10.42
C THR A 92 -11.11 0.40 9.87
N PRO A 93 -12.03 -0.22 10.64
CA PRO A 93 -13.21 -0.85 10.07
C PRO A 93 -14.25 0.14 9.57
N GLU A 94 -14.33 1.35 10.13
CA GLU A 94 -15.31 2.35 9.67
C GLU A 94 -14.88 2.99 8.34
N GLU A 95 -13.61 3.37 8.20
CA GLU A 95 -13.07 3.91 6.96
C GLU A 95 -13.06 2.84 5.84
N ALA A 96 -12.65 1.62 6.15
CA ALA A 96 -12.76 0.47 5.26
C ALA A 96 -14.20 0.24 4.77
N ARG A 97 -15.19 0.30 5.69
CA ARG A 97 -16.61 0.16 5.36
C ARG A 97 -17.12 1.33 4.52
N ARG A 98 -16.77 2.58 4.84
CA ARG A 98 -17.16 3.76 4.06
C ARG A 98 -16.57 3.71 2.64
N LEU A 99 -15.29 3.37 2.51
CA LEU A 99 -14.65 3.22 1.20
C LEU A 99 -15.29 2.08 0.41
N SER A 100 -15.49 0.91 1.04
CA SER A 100 -16.15 -0.23 0.38
C SER A 100 -17.57 0.12 -0.06
N ALA A 101 -18.34 0.85 0.75
CA ALA A 101 -19.68 1.29 0.41
C ALA A 101 -19.68 2.31 -0.74
N SER A 102 -18.78 3.30 -0.71
CA SER A 102 -18.63 4.30 -1.78
C SER A 102 -18.21 3.65 -3.10
N LEU A 103 -17.31 2.69 -3.04
CA LEU A 103 -16.76 2.01 -4.19
C LEU A 103 -17.76 1.01 -4.77
N ALA A 104 -18.47 0.28 -3.90
CA ALA A 104 -19.61 -0.54 -4.31
C ALA A 104 -20.74 0.33 -4.90
N ALA A 105 -20.97 1.55 -4.42
CA ALA A 105 -21.94 2.47 -5.01
C ALA A 105 -21.51 2.92 -6.41
N ALA A 106 -20.27 3.44 -6.56
CA ALA A 106 -19.73 3.87 -7.86
C ALA A 106 -19.77 2.75 -8.92
N ILE A 107 -19.60 1.51 -8.46
CA ILE A 107 -19.60 0.32 -9.32
C ILE A 107 -21.02 -0.19 -9.62
N ARG A 108 -21.92 -0.20 -8.63
CA ARG A 108 -23.33 -0.56 -8.82
C ARG A 108 -24.06 0.41 -9.74
N ASP A 109 -23.66 1.67 -9.74
CA ASP A 109 -24.17 2.67 -10.69
C ASP A 109 -23.74 2.36 -12.16
N ALA A 110 -23.04 1.22 -12.38
CA ALA A 110 -22.70 0.58 -13.66
C ALA A 110 -21.97 1.47 -14.66
N SER A 111 -21.53 2.65 -14.22
CA SER A 111 -20.97 3.67 -15.08
C SER A 111 -19.47 3.50 -15.27
N LEU A 112 -18.83 2.65 -14.46
CA LEU A 112 -17.39 2.38 -14.50
C LEU A 112 -17.14 0.92 -14.86
N THR A 113 -16.90 0.65 -16.14
CA THR A 113 -16.48 -0.66 -16.65
C THR A 113 -15.22 -0.52 -17.50
N SER A 114 -14.53 -1.63 -17.78
CA SER A 114 -13.37 -1.64 -18.68
C SER A 114 -13.75 -1.09 -20.06
N GLU A 115 -14.92 -1.45 -20.57
CA GLU A 115 -15.44 -0.99 -21.86
C GLU A 115 -15.75 0.51 -21.87
N ALA A 116 -16.29 1.04 -20.76
CA ALA A 116 -16.56 2.47 -20.62
C ALA A 116 -15.26 3.28 -20.62
N ILE A 117 -14.23 2.80 -19.89
CA ILE A 117 -12.90 3.42 -19.88
C ILE A 117 -12.26 3.36 -21.28
N ASP A 118 -12.33 2.22 -21.95
CA ASP A 118 -11.85 2.03 -23.32
C ASP A 118 -12.55 2.96 -24.32
N SER A 119 -13.86 3.14 -24.18
CA SER A 119 -14.66 4.02 -25.03
C SER A 119 -14.22 5.48 -24.85
N ASP A 120 -14.10 5.95 -23.61
CA ASP A 120 -13.60 7.29 -23.27
C ASP A 120 -12.20 7.52 -23.86
N LEU A 121 -11.29 6.56 -23.67
CA LEU A 121 -9.92 6.63 -24.19
C LEU A 121 -9.87 6.71 -25.71
N ARG A 122 -10.69 5.91 -26.42
CA ARG A 122 -10.79 5.96 -27.89
C ARG A 122 -11.33 7.29 -28.38
N GLU A 123 -12.31 7.86 -27.68
CA GLU A 123 -12.83 9.19 -28.00
C GLU A 123 -11.75 10.26 -27.82
N GLN A 124 -11.08 10.29 -26.67
CA GLN A 124 -10.03 11.27 -26.37
C GLN A 124 -8.82 11.11 -27.29
N SER A 125 -8.46 9.88 -27.65
CA SER A 125 -7.41 9.59 -28.63
C SER A 125 -7.74 10.16 -30.01
N ARG A 126 -8.98 10.02 -30.48
CA ARG A 126 -9.43 10.65 -31.75
C ARG A 126 -9.38 12.18 -31.69
N ARG A 127 -9.74 12.77 -30.54
CA ARG A 127 -9.75 14.23 -30.35
C ARG A 127 -8.35 14.84 -30.30
N THR A 128 -7.41 14.17 -29.64
CA THR A 128 -6.06 14.70 -29.38
C THR A 128 -5.00 14.20 -30.35
N GLY A 129 -5.26 13.12 -31.08
CA GLY A 129 -4.27 12.43 -31.92
C GLY A 129 -3.23 11.62 -31.14
N LEU A 130 -3.34 11.54 -29.80
CA LEU A 130 -2.43 10.78 -28.95
C LEU A 130 -2.87 9.32 -28.85
N SER A 131 -1.91 8.39 -28.84
CA SER A 131 -2.20 6.97 -28.60
C SER A 131 -2.39 6.70 -27.10
N PHE A 132 -3.39 5.88 -26.77
CA PHE A 132 -3.60 5.32 -25.43
C PHE A 132 -3.01 3.91 -25.24
N LEU A 133 -2.41 3.34 -26.28
CA LEU A 133 -1.74 2.05 -26.20
C LEU A 133 -0.34 2.23 -25.61
N ILE A 134 -0.08 1.58 -24.49
CA ILE A 134 1.23 1.53 -23.84
C ILE A 134 1.69 0.07 -23.85
N GLN A 135 2.77 -0.21 -24.58
CA GLN A 135 3.33 -1.56 -24.65
C GLN A 135 3.84 -2.00 -23.28
N ASP A 136 3.55 -3.24 -22.93
CA ASP A 136 4.00 -3.89 -21.67
C ASP A 136 3.63 -3.10 -20.40
N ALA A 137 2.57 -2.28 -20.47
CA ALA A 137 2.04 -1.60 -19.30
C ALA A 137 1.50 -2.61 -18.27
N ASP A 138 1.73 -2.28 -17.00
CA ASP A 138 1.08 -2.97 -15.89
C ASP A 138 -0.41 -2.64 -15.90
N ASP A 139 -1.23 -3.66 -15.68
CA ASP A 139 -2.67 -3.50 -15.54
C ASP A 139 -3.02 -3.28 -14.07
N SER A 140 -3.82 -2.26 -13.79
CA SER A 140 -4.55 -2.18 -12.53
C SER A 140 -5.88 -2.89 -12.68
N VAL A 141 -6.14 -3.83 -11.77
CA VAL A 141 -7.34 -4.66 -11.76
C VAL A 141 -8.10 -4.41 -10.46
N LEU A 142 -9.35 -3.98 -10.61
CA LEU A 142 -10.30 -3.79 -9.53
C LEU A 142 -11.41 -4.83 -9.68
N GLN A 143 -11.59 -5.66 -8.66
CA GLN A 143 -12.58 -6.72 -8.61
C GLN A 143 -13.58 -6.46 -7.48
N VAL A 144 -14.86 -6.35 -7.81
CA VAL A 144 -15.93 -6.35 -6.82
C VAL A 144 -16.55 -7.73 -6.77
N LEU A 145 -16.66 -8.23 -5.56
CA LEU A 145 -17.22 -9.53 -5.28
C LEU A 145 -18.46 -9.28 -4.41
N ASP A 146 -19.63 -9.63 -4.94
CA ASP A 146 -20.83 -9.81 -4.13
C ASP A 146 -21.27 -11.28 -4.15
N GLU A 147 -22.33 -11.63 -3.43
CA GLU A 147 -22.80 -13.02 -3.33
C GLU A 147 -23.23 -13.64 -4.67
N THR A 148 -23.53 -12.81 -5.68
CA THR A 148 -24.17 -13.15 -6.94
C THR A 148 -23.39 -12.68 -8.17
N THR A 149 -22.51 -11.70 -8.04
CA THR A 149 -21.80 -11.05 -9.12
C THR A 149 -20.32 -10.89 -8.82
N ARG A 150 -19.54 -11.04 -9.89
CA ARG A 150 -18.12 -10.71 -9.91
C ARG A 150 -17.90 -9.71 -11.03
N LEU A 151 -17.63 -8.47 -10.68
CA LEU A 151 -17.22 -7.46 -11.65
C LEU A 151 -15.71 -7.33 -11.64
N GLU A 152 -15.11 -7.25 -12.82
CA GLU A 152 -13.69 -6.97 -13.01
C GLU A 152 -13.53 -5.74 -13.91
N ILE A 153 -12.82 -4.73 -13.41
CA ILE A 153 -12.46 -3.52 -14.14
C ILE A 153 -10.95 -3.51 -14.30
N ARG A 154 -10.48 -3.44 -15.54
CA ARG A 154 -9.06 -3.47 -15.89
C ARG A 154 -8.69 -2.21 -16.66
N CYS A 155 -7.58 -1.58 -16.26
CA CYS A 155 -7.04 -0.42 -16.96
C CYS A 155 -5.51 -0.50 -17.01
N PRO A 156 -4.87 -0.41 -18.20
CA PRO A 156 -3.42 -0.44 -18.34
C PRO A 156 -2.80 0.93 -18.01
N ALA A 157 -1.76 0.94 -17.18
CA ALA A 157 -1.06 2.14 -16.72
C ALA A 157 -1.98 3.35 -16.39
N PRO A 158 -2.99 3.17 -15.52
CA PRO A 158 -4.03 4.18 -15.32
C PRO A 158 -3.50 5.58 -14.96
N PRO A 159 -2.52 5.74 -14.05
CA PRO A 159 -1.98 7.06 -13.71
C PRO A 159 -1.37 7.78 -14.91
N LEU A 160 -0.63 7.07 -15.76
CA LEU A 160 0.01 7.65 -16.94
C LEU A 160 -1.02 8.05 -17.99
N LEU A 161 -2.06 7.23 -18.19
CA LEU A 161 -3.15 7.57 -19.09
C LEU A 161 -3.98 8.76 -18.57
N ALA A 162 -4.19 8.87 -17.26
CA ALA A 162 -4.96 9.96 -16.68
C ALA A 162 -4.25 11.31 -16.83
N GLU A 163 -2.92 11.35 -16.73
CA GLU A 163 -2.13 12.54 -17.05
C GLU A 163 -2.23 12.89 -18.54
N ARG A 164 -2.22 11.89 -19.42
CA ARG A 164 -2.28 12.08 -20.88
C ARG A 164 -3.67 12.51 -21.36
N PHE A 165 -4.73 12.02 -20.73
CA PHE A 165 -6.13 12.24 -21.12
C PHE A 165 -6.94 12.79 -19.93
N PRO A 166 -6.73 14.06 -19.54
CA PRO A 166 -7.41 14.67 -18.39
C PRO A 166 -8.94 14.76 -18.57
N GLU A 167 -9.42 14.79 -19.81
CA GLU A 167 -10.86 14.84 -20.14
C GLU A 167 -11.55 13.46 -20.19
N ALA A 168 -10.82 12.35 -20.01
CA ALA A 168 -11.40 11.01 -19.97
C ALA A 168 -12.07 10.75 -18.61
N GLY A 169 -13.32 11.20 -18.44
CA GLY A 169 -14.02 11.19 -17.16
C GLY A 169 -14.03 9.84 -16.44
N LYS A 170 -14.25 8.73 -17.17
CA LYS A 170 -14.25 7.38 -16.59
C LYS A 170 -12.87 6.92 -16.13
N LEU A 171 -11.83 7.29 -16.88
CA LEU A 171 -10.45 7.05 -16.46
C LEU A 171 -10.10 7.84 -15.20
N GLN A 172 -10.48 9.11 -15.12
CA GLN A 172 -10.25 9.94 -13.93
C GLN A 172 -10.96 9.37 -12.70
N GLU A 173 -12.20 8.89 -12.88
CA GLU A 173 -12.94 8.21 -11.83
C GLU A 173 -12.25 6.93 -11.36
N PHE A 174 -11.77 6.10 -12.29
CA PHE A 174 -10.99 4.90 -11.98
C PHE A 174 -9.73 5.23 -11.17
N VAL A 175 -8.93 6.19 -11.64
CA VAL A 175 -7.67 6.60 -10.99
C VAL A 175 -7.92 7.17 -9.60
N ARG A 176 -9.01 7.91 -9.40
CA ARG A 176 -9.40 8.39 -8.07
C ARG A 176 -9.67 7.23 -7.10
N LEU A 177 -10.42 6.21 -7.52
CA LEU A 177 -10.70 5.03 -6.69
C LEU A 177 -9.42 4.24 -6.40
N GLU A 178 -8.57 4.05 -7.42
CA GLU A 178 -7.28 3.39 -7.24
C GLU A 178 -6.40 4.10 -6.21
N ARG A 179 -6.33 5.44 -6.26
CA ARG A 179 -5.58 6.24 -5.27
C ARG A 179 -6.11 6.06 -3.87
N GLN A 180 -7.43 6.06 -3.69
CA GLN A 180 -8.06 5.82 -2.38
C GLN A 180 -7.70 4.42 -1.85
N LEU A 181 -7.69 3.40 -2.71
CA LEU A 181 -7.32 2.04 -2.34
C LEU A 181 -5.82 1.90 -2.01
N CYS A 182 -4.96 2.56 -2.79
CA CYS A 182 -3.53 2.63 -2.53
C CYS A 182 -3.25 3.29 -1.18
N ASN A 183 -3.93 4.42 -0.89
CA ASN A 183 -3.83 5.12 0.38
C ASN A 183 -4.27 4.24 1.55
N LEU A 184 -5.41 3.54 1.42
CA LEU A 184 -5.89 2.62 2.44
C LEU A 184 -4.89 1.47 2.68
N SER A 185 -4.32 0.91 1.62
CA SER A 185 -3.26 -0.09 1.72
C SER A 185 -2.05 0.46 2.49
N CYS A 186 -1.65 1.70 2.23
CA CYS A 186 -0.57 2.35 2.98
C CYS A 186 -0.91 2.53 4.47
N ILE A 187 -2.14 2.91 4.81
CA ILE A 187 -2.59 3.01 6.21
C ILE A 187 -2.49 1.65 6.91
N VAL A 188 -2.95 0.57 6.27
CA VAL A 188 -2.80 -0.81 6.77
C VAL A 188 -1.32 -1.14 6.99
N LEU A 189 -0.46 -0.82 6.03
CA LEU A 189 0.98 -1.08 6.11
C LEU A 189 1.70 -0.25 7.20
N CYS A 190 1.14 0.89 7.59
CA CYS A 190 1.60 1.66 8.75
C CYS A 190 1.23 1.00 10.10
N GLY A 191 0.29 0.05 10.12
CA GLY A 191 -0.29 -0.53 11.33
C GLY A 191 -1.57 0.18 11.77
N GLY A 192 -2.35 0.69 10.81
CA GLY A 192 -3.64 1.34 11.04
C GLY A 192 -3.59 2.86 11.12
N GLN A 193 -4.76 3.46 11.32
CA GLN A 193 -4.97 4.91 11.24
C GLN A 193 -4.13 5.68 12.28
N ASP A 194 -4.18 5.28 13.55
CA ASP A 194 -3.42 5.96 14.61
C ASP A 194 -1.91 6.00 14.33
N ALA A 195 -1.37 4.92 13.76
CA ALA A 195 0.04 4.82 13.38
C ALA A 195 0.34 5.72 12.17
N ALA A 196 -0.54 5.73 11.16
CA ALA A 196 -0.42 6.64 10.01
C ALA A 196 -0.47 8.12 10.43
N GLU A 197 -1.36 8.49 11.36
CA GLU A 197 -1.44 9.84 11.91
C GLU A 197 -0.20 10.23 12.71
N LEU A 198 0.36 9.31 13.49
CA LEU A 198 1.62 9.55 14.19
C LEU A 198 2.76 9.84 13.22
N ILE A 199 2.89 9.05 12.16
CA ILE A 199 3.92 9.25 11.13
C ILE A 199 3.66 10.56 10.36
N CYS A 200 2.39 10.90 10.10
CA CYS A 200 2.00 12.16 9.48
C CYS A 200 2.40 13.38 10.34
N ARG A 201 2.24 13.31 11.67
CA ARG A 201 2.74 14.35 12.58
C ARG A 201 4.26 14.50 12.48
N GLN A 202 5.00 13.40 12.48
CA GLN A 202 6.47 13.44 12.32
C GLN A 202 6.89 14.07 10.99
N ALA A 203 6.20 13.72 9.89
CA ALA A 203 6.43 14.32 8.58
C ALA A 203 6.18 15.84 8.61
N ASN A 204 5.11 16.27 9.30
CA ASN A 204 4.77 17.67 9.45
C ASN A 204 5.74 18.46 10.34
N ASP A 205 6.28 17.85 11.39
CA ASP A 205 7.31 18.48 12.22
C ASP A 205 8.57 18.75 11.39
N GLY A 206 9.01 17.77 10.58
CA GLY A 206 10.11 17.95 9.63
C GLY A 206 9.80 19.02 8.58
N LEU A 207 8.63 18.94 7.93
CA LEU A 207 8.17 19.92 6.95
C LEU A 207 8.16 21.34 7.51
N LYS A 208 7.61 21.54 8.71
CA LYS A 208 7.52 22.85 9.35
C LYS A 208 8.90 23.40 9.74
N SER A 209 9.84 22.53 10.09
CA SER A 209 11.20 22.95 10.44
C SER A 209 11.99 23.48 9.24
N GLU A 210 11.81 22.88 8.06
CA GLU A 210 12.52 23.25 6.83
C GLU A 210 11.73 24.30 6.01
N HIS A 211 10.40 24.23 6.03
CA HIS A 211 9.48 25.04 5.24
C HIS A 211 8.23 25.46 6.05
N PRO A 212 8.33 26.47 6.94
CA PRO A 212 7.27 26.83 7.89
C PRO A 212 5.91 27.23 7.27
N HIS A 213 5.91 27.63 6.00
CA HIS A 213 4.73 28.08 5.27
C HIS A 213 4.11 26.99 4.39
N ALA A 214 4.74 25.81 4.31
CA ALA A 214 4.19 24.71 3.51
C ALA A 214 2.89 24.18 4.14
N THR A 215 1.92 23.85 3.31
CA THR A 215 0.67 23.24 3.77
C THR A 215 0.97 21.93 4.51
N PRO A 216 0.35 21.63 5.67
CA PRO A 216 0.58 20.39 6.42
C PRO A 216 0.04 19.14 5.73
N TRP A 217 0.82 18.06 5.72
CA TRP A 217 0.43 16.73 5.26
C TRP A 217 -0.79 16.19 6.02
N THR A 218 -1.58 15.40 5.31
CA THR A 218 -2.69 14.61 5.84
C THR A 218 -2.42 13.13 5.59
N THR A 219 -3.16 12.23 6.25
CA THR A 219 -3.07 10.79 5.93
C THR A 219 -3.50 10.47 4.50
N GLY A 220 -4.33 11.32 3.88
CA GLY A 220 -4.71 11.19 2.47
C GLY A 220 -3.56 11.44 1.49
N ASP A 221 -2.50 12.13 1.92
CA ASP A 221 -1.29 12.35 1.12
C ASP A 221 -0.32 11.17 1.17
N LEU A 222 -0.63 10.12 1.95
CA LEU A 222 0.21 8.94 2.09
C LEU A 222 0.16 8.10 0.80
N MET A 223 1.32 7.91 0.19
CA MET A 223 1.44 7.29 -1.14
C MET A 223 2.21 5.97 -1.13
N MET A 224 3.15 5.79 -0.20
CA MET A 224 3.97 4.58 -0.17
C MET A 224 4.39 4.22 1.25
N VAL A 225 4.32 2.93 1.56
CA VAL A 225 4.91 2.33 2.75
C VAL A 225 5.69 1.11 2.35
N ARG A 226 6.98 1.06 2.71
CA ARG A 226 7.85 -0.10 2.51
C ARG A 226 8.48 -0.50 3.82
N SER A 227 8.40 -1.77 4.15
CA SER A 227 9.19 -2.32 5.25
C SER A 227 10.50 -2.89 4.71
N SER A 228 11.59 -2.78 5.49
CA SER A 228 12.87 -3.46 5.25
C SER A 228 13.01 -4.72 6.13
N LEU A 229 13.93 -5.61 5.80
CA LEU A 229 14.04 -6.94 6.46
C LEU A 229 14.53 -6.82 7.91
N ASP A 230 15.23 -5.74 8.22
CA ASP A 230 15.70 -5.36 9.55
C ASP A 230 14.61 -4.74 10.44
N GLY A 231 13.37 -4.67 9.95
CA GLY A 231 12.25 -4.06 10.68
C GLY A 231 12.14 -2.54 10.52
N GLY A 232 13.00 -1.92 9.70
CA GLY A 232 12.84 -0.53 9.31
C GLY A 232 11.60 -0.30 8.43
N ARG A 233 11.18 0.96 8.38
CA ARG A 233 10.04 1.41 7.57
C ARG A 233 10.40 2.69 6.83
N PHE A 234 10.03 2.73 5.56
CA PHE A 234 10.09 3.90 4.70
C PHE A 234 8.67 4.30 4.35
N VAL A 235 8.32 5.54 4.61
CA VAL A 235 6.99 6.11 4.39
C VAL A 235 7.13 7.35 3.53
N GLN A 236 6.30 7.49 2.50
CA GLN A 236 6.33 8.63 1.59
C GLN A 236 4.97 9.31 1.51
N PHE A 237 5.01 10.63 1.63
CA PHE A 237 3.90 11.54 1.37
C PHE A 237 4.15 12.30 0.07
N ARG A 238 3.10 12.49 -0.74
CA ARG A 238 3.15 13.28 -1.98
C ARG A 238 1.85 14.03 -2.18
N ARG A 239 1.94 15.27 -2.67
CA ARG A 239 0.80 16.05 -3.18
C ARG A 239 0.86 16.17 -4.69
N GLU A 240 -0.29 16.03 -5.32
CA GLU A 240 -0.46 16.14 -6.77
C GLU A 240 -1.39 17.30 -7.15
N HIS A 241 -1.35 18.41 -6.41
CA HIS A 241 -2.20 19.55 -6.74
C HIS A 241 -1.74 20.30 -8.00
N ASP A 242 -0.42 20.31 -8.28
CA ASP A 242 0.17 20.83 -9.52
C ASP A 242 1.53 20.14 -9.74
N ALA A 243 1.86 19.78 -10.98
CA ALA A 243 3.17 19.26 -11.36
C ALA A 243 4.31 20.23 -10.98
N ALA A 244 4.04 21.54 -11.01
CA ALA A 244 4.99 22.59 -10.63
C ALA A 244 5.21 22.70 -9.10
N GLU A 245 4.32 22.10 -8.30
CA GLU A 245 4.32 22.18 -6.83
C GLU A 245 4.34 20.79 -6.18
N GLN A 246 4.98 19.82 -6.83
CA GLN A 246 5.12 18.48 -6.25
C GLN A 246 6.08 18.50 -5.05
N TRP A 247 5.50 18.57 -3.86
CA TRP A 247 6.19 18.30 -2.61
C TRP A 247 6.27 16.79 -2.37
N THR A 248 7.42 16.33 -1.87
CA THR A 248 7.56 14.98 -1.36
C THR A 248 8.18 15.03 0.03
N THR A 249 7.66 14.23 0.97
CA THR A 249 8.30 14.04 2.27
C THR A 249 8.44 12.55 2.55
N CYS A 250 9.64 12.15 2.94
CA CYS A 250 9.98 10.78 3.28
C CYS A 250 10.25 10.70 4.78
N VAL A 251 9.63 9.74 5.45
CA VAL A 251 9.91 9.38 6.84
C VAL A 251 10.54 8.00 6.87
N MET A 252 11.73 7.90 7.46
CA MET A 252 12.46 6.65 7.64
C MET A 252 12.53 6.31 9.12
N GLU A 253 11.88 5.22 9.50
CA GLU A 253 11.92 4.65 10.84
C GLU A 253 12.91 3.47 10.85
N SER A 254 13.80 3.44 11.83
CA SER A 254 14.71 2.31 12.05
C SER A 254 14.58 1.86 13.51
N PRO A 255 14.61 0.54 13.80
CA PRO A 255 14.46 0.06 15.17
C PRO A 255 15.48 0.70 16.12
N GLY A 256 14.99 1.24 17.24
CA GLY A 256 15.82 1.88 18.27
C GLY A 256 16.41 3.25 17.90
N ARG A 257 16.00 3.85 16.78
CA ARG A 257 16.45 5.18 16.36
C ARG A 257 15.26 6.14 16.22
N ALA A 258 15.52 7.43 16.42
CA ALA A 258 14.55 8.46 16.09
C ALA A 258 14.24 8.44 14.57
N PRO A 259 12.98 8.68 14.17
CA PRO A 259 12.61 8.81 12.76
C PRO A 259 13.43 9.90 12.07
N ARG A 260 13.83 9.65 10.82
CA ARG A 260 14.47 10.63 9.96
C ARG A 260 13.47 11.14 8.96
N VAL A 261 13.32 12.45 8.87
CA VAL A 261 12.45 13.10 7.89
C VAL A 261 13.33 13.74 6.82
N THR A 262 12.93 13.62 5.57
CA THR A 262 13.58 14.28 4.44
C THR A 262 12.51 14.93 3.60
N VAL A 263 12.60 16.24 3.44
CA VAL A 263 11.69 17.02 2.60
C VAL A 263 12.37 17.29 1.27
N ILE A 264 11.65 17.02 0.18
CA ILE A 264 12.08 17.34 -1.18
C ILE A 264 11.10 18.41 -1.68
N PRO A 265 11.53 19.69 -1.75
CA PRO A 265 10.68 20.75 -2.25
C PRO A 265 10.48 20.62 -3.77
N PRO A 266 9.44 21.26 -4.32
CA PRO A 266 9.25 21.33 -5.77
C PRO A 266 10.43 22.01 -6.46
N ALA A 267 10.70 21.62 -7.70
CA ALA A 267 11.81 22.13 -8.50
C ALA A 267 11.78 23.66 -8.69
N SER A 268 10.60 24.26 -8.61
CA SER A 268 10.39 25.71 -8.67
C SER A 268 11.07 26.47 -7.51
N LEU A 269 11.28 25.83 -6.36
CA LEU A 269 11.93 26.42 -5.18
C LEU A 269 13.44 26.13 -5.10
N ALA A 270 14.01 25.36 -6.04
CA ALA A 270 15.42 24.97 -6.03
C ALA A 270 16.36 26.02 -6.66
N ARG A 271 15.90 27.26 -6.85
CA ARG A 271 16.65 28.37 -7.47
C ARG A 271 16.87 29.50 -6.47
#